data_AF-A0A9R0WIM4-F1
#
_entry.id   AF-A0A9R0WIM4-F1
#
_cell.length_a   1.000
_cell.length_b   1.000
_cell.length_c   1.000
_cell.angle_alpha   90.00
_cell.angle_beta   90.00
_cell.angle_gamma   90.00
#
_symmetry.space_group_name_H-M   'P 1'
#
loop_
_entity.id
_entity.type
_entity.pdbx_description
1 polymer ?
#
loop_
_entity_poly.entity_id
_entity_poly.type
_entity_poly.pdbx_seq_one_letter_code
_entity_poly.pdbx_strand_id
1 'polypeptide(L)'
;MHHFLLLFLIFLLPHETSYYAAAASGGGDLCSRRCGGTTVPYPFGFSPGCPIALSCDASTSTPILPYIDIGDNGTMHRVIAFNSTSSTMVVNLPPSCSRSVPEARRELSGGNYGVSSRTGLFLRGGCSGINASAGAGCSVPVDVMSRLLRTAHCAANSNGTSASTVVCDASAAGNATAYQFLRWEKLEKQKCDDVLTSTVFVLTAEWAPTLEFGVAELGWWLNGTCGTGGGERCAANAMCTDVETPSGELGHRCGCVAGMEGDGSSAGDGCYLGES
;
A
#
# COMPACT_ATOMS: atom_id res chain seq x y z
N MET A 1 18.98 56.42 -68.47
CA MET A 1 19.39 55.48 -69.52
C MET A 1 19.40 54.08 -68.93
N HIS A 2 18.82 53.13 -69.66
CA HIS A 2 18.80 51.67 -69.47
C HIS A 2 17.90 51.06 -68.38
N HIS A 3 16.71 50.68 -68.85
CA HIS A 3 15.92 49.54 -68.40
C HIS A 3 16.78 48.28 -68.29
N PHE A 4 16.61 47.50 -67.21
CA PHE A 4 16.58 46.05 -67.32
C PHE A 4 15.60 45.47 -66.30
N LEU A 5 14.57 44.85 -66.85
CA LEU A 5 13.47 44.16 -66.18
C LEU A 5 13.76 42.68 -66.31
N LEU A 6 14.00 41.93 -65.23
CA LEU A 6 13.96 40.46 -65.31
C LEU A 6 13.78 39.77 -63.95
N LEU A 7 12.56 39.24 -63.80
CA LEU A 7 12.17 37.91 -63.32
C LEU A 7 12.26 37.53 -61.82
N PHE A 8 11.04 37.39 -61.27
CA PHE A 8 10.63 36.60 -60.11
C PHE A 8 11.25 35.20 -60.07
N LEU A 9 11.80 34.82 -58.91
CA LEU A 9 11.84 33.44 -58.41
C LEU A 9 11.80 33.49 -56.87
N ILE A 10 10.58 33.45 -56.32
CA ILE A 10 10.33 33.23 -54.89
C ILE A 10 10.59 31.75 -54.63
N PHE A 11 11.76 31.40 -54.11
CA PHE A 11 11.99 30.08 -53.50
C PHE A 11 11.58 30.16 -52.03
N LEU A 12 10.40 29.62 -51.71
CA LEU A 12 9.96 29.32 -50.35
C LEU A 12 10.78 28.13 -49.83
N LEU A 13 11.81 28.41 -49.04
CA LEU A 13 12.50 27.40 -48.22
C LEU A 13 11.68 27.20 -46.93
N PRO A 14 11.18 25.99 -46.61
CA PRO A 14 10.74 25.72 -45.26
C PRO A 14 11.98 25.75 -44.33
N HIS A 15 11.96 26.67 -43.38
CA HIS A 15 12.93 26.74 -42.30
C HIS A 15 12.61 25.60 -41.33
N GLU A 16 13.08 24.40 -41.65
CA GLU A 16 13.04 23.24 -40.77
C GLU A 16 13.92 23.54 -39.55
N THR A 17 13.30 24.04 -38.48
CA THR A 17 13.89 24.03 -37.14
C THR A 17 13.96 22.58 -36.68
N SER A 18 15.03 21.90 -37.09
CA SER A 18 15.41 20.57 -36.61
C SER A 18 15.81 20.68 -35.14
N TYR A 19 14.81 20.67 -34.26
CA TYR A 19 15.04 20.32 -32.87
C TYR A 19 15.45 18.84 -32.87
N TYR A 20 16.74 18.59 -32.71
CA TYR A 20 17.26 17.26 -32.41
C TYR A 20 16.63 16.83 -31.07
N ALA A 21 15.53 16.10 -31.16
CA ALA A 21 15.04 15.29 -30.06
C ALA A 21 16.12 14.25 -29.75
N ALA A 22 16.68 14.34 -28.54
CA ALA A 22 17.48 13.27 -27.99
C ALA A 22 16.60 12.02 -27.93
N ALA A 23 16.87 11.05 -28.81
CA ALA A 23 16.34 9.71 -28.67
C ALA A 23 17.04 9.06 -27.48
N ALA A 24 16.41 9.13 -26.31
CA ALA A 24 16.70 8.25 -25.19
C ALA A 24 15.68 7.10 -25.23
N SER A 25 16.18 5.92 -25.61
CA SER A 25 15.47 4.66 -25.66
C SER A 25 15.21 4.11 -24.25
N GLY A 26 13.93 3.94 -23.89
CA GLY A 26 13.47 3.27 -22.67
C GLY A 26 12.16 3.84 -22.14
N GLY A 27 11.08 3.77 -22.92
CA GLY A 27 9.76 4.28 -22.55
C GLY A 27 9.09 3.45 -21.46
N GLY A 28 9.44 3.69 -20.21
CA GLY A 28 8.53 3.56 -19.08
C GLY A 28 8.10 4.97 -18.69
N ASP A 29 6.80 5.25 -18.67
CA ASP A 29 6.30 6.53 -18.18
C ASP A 29 6.89 6.79 -16.79
N LEU A 30 7.39 8.00 -16.53
CA LEU A 30 7.90 8.34 -15.20
C LEU A 30 6.78 8.17 -14.16
N CYS A 31 7.13 7.71 -12.95
CA CYS A 31 6.16 7.57 -11.86
C CYS A 31 5.60 8.95 -11.46
N SER A 32 4.31 9.19 -11.75
CA SER A 32 3.62 10.43 -11.40
C SER A 32 3.06 10.30 -10.00
N ARG A 33 3.61 11.06 -9.04
CA ARG A 33 3.24 10.96 -7.62
C ARG A 33 2.24 12.01 -7.14
N ARG A 34 1.68 12.81 -8.04
CA ARG A 34 0.74 13.90 -7.68
C ARG A 34 -0.71 13.48 -7.90
N CYS A 35 -1.53 13.74 -6.90
CA CYS A 35 -2.98 13.63 -6.93
C CYS A 35 -3.60 14.90 -6.37
N GLY A 36 -4.15 15.76 -7.24
CA GLY A 36 -4.66 17.06 -6.85
C GLY A 36 -3.58 17.89 -6.14
N GLY A 37 -3.86 18.27 -4.88
CA GLY A 37 -2.93 19.02 -4.03
C GLY A 37 -1.91 18.16 -3.26
N THR A 38 -2.01 16.84 -3.33
CA THR A 38 -1.18 15.92 -2.55
C THR A 38 -0.09 15.28 -3.42
N THR A 39 1.10 15.11 -2.85
CA THR A 39 2.17 14.27 -3.43
C THR A 39 2.39 13.06 -2.51
N VAL A 40 2.40 11.85 -3.07
CA VAL A 40 2.66 10.62 -2.30
C VAL A 40 4.15 10.25 -2.35
N PRO A 41 4.70 9.58 -1.32
CA PRO A 41 6.09 9.15 -1.36
C PRO A 41 6.30 8.07 -2.41
N TYR A 42 7.49 7.99 -3.00
CA TYR A 42 7.87 6.83 -3.80
C TYR A 42 7.94 5.58 -2.89
N PRO A 43 7.50 4.37 -3.32
CA PRO A 43 7.18 3.93 -4.68
C PRO A 43 5.71 4.05 -5.10
N PHE A 44 4.92 4.82 -4.37
CA PHE A 44 3.51 5.02 -4.67
C PHE A 44 3.34 6.08 -5.75
N GLY A 45 2.31 5.94 -6.57
CA GLY A 45 1.87 7.02 -7.45
C GLY A 45 0.74 6.60 -8.38
N PHE A 46 0.42 7.44 -9.34
CA PHE A 46 -0.82 7.45 -10.10
C PHE A 46 -0.61 7.23 -11.60
N SER A 47 0.58 6.77 -12.01
CA SER A 47 0.88 6.36 -13.38
C SER A 47 1.37 4.91 -13.43
N PRO A 48 1.27 4.24 -14.60
CA PRO A 48 1.71 2.86 -14.77
C PRO A 48 3.20 2.61 -14.48
N GLY A 49 4.03 3.66 -14.48
CA GLY A 49 5.46 3.55 -14.15
C GLY A 49 5.78 3.56 -12.65
N CYS A 50 4.78 3.67 -11.78
CA CYS A 50 4.99 3.53 -10.34
C CYS A 50 4.99 2.06 -9.92
N PRO A 51 5.96 1.60 -9.10
CA PRO A 51 5.95 0.22 -8.63
C PRO A 51 4.68 -0.15 -7.86
N ILE A 52 4.05 0.83 -7.18
CA ILE A 52 2.74 0.67 -6.57
C ILE A 52 1.78 1.72 -7.14
N ALA A 53 0.98 1.29 -8.11
CA ALA A 53 -0.03 2.12 -8.73
C ALA A 53 -1.26 2.31 -7.82
N LEU A 54 -1.64 3.57 -7.64
CA LEU A 54 -2.80 4.04 -6.90
C LEU A 54 -3.77 4.72 -7.86
N SER A 55 -5.04 4.74 -7.49
CA SER A 55 -6.05 5.63 -8.07
C SER A 55 -6.09 6.96 -7.32
N CYS A 56 -6.42 8.03 -8.03
CA CYS A 56 -6.53 9.38 -7.46
C CYS A 56 -7.99 9.83 -7.48
N ASP A 57 -8.56 10.10 -6.30
CA ASP A 57 -9.73 10.97 -6.22
C ASP A 57 -9.25 12.42 -6.20
N ALA A 58 -9.24 13.04 -7.38
CA ALA A 58 -8.79 14.42 -7.55
C ALA A 58 -9.66 15.45 -6.83
N SER A 59 -10.92 15.13 -6.53
CA SER A 59 -11.83 16.06 -5.85
C SER A 59 -11.45 16.26 -4.38
N THR A 60 -10.91 15.22 -3.75
CA THR A 60 -10.47 15.22 -2.36
C THR A 60 -8.95 15.10 -2.22
N SER A 61 -8.21 15.01 -3.34
CA SER A 61 -6.77 14.70 -3.36
C SER A 61 -6.42 13.42 -2.59
N THR A 62 -7.32 12.44 -2.62
CA THR A 62 -7.21 11.20 -1.84
C THR A 62 -6.58 10.07 -2.68
N PRO A 63 -5.46 9.49 -2.22
CA PRO A 63 -4.93 8.25 -2.79
C PRO A 63 -5.82 7.06 -2.43
N ILE A 64 -6.09 6.22 -3.42
CA ILE A 64 -6.91 5.01 -3.30
C ILE A 64 -6.07 3.84 -3.79
N LEU A 65 -5.95 2.79 -2.98
CA LEU A 65 -5.42 1.49 -3.37
C LEU A 65 -6.54 0.68 -4.04
N PRO A 66 -6.49 0.46 -5.36
CA PRO A 66 -7.50 -0.30 -6.07
C PRO A 66 -7.19 -1.80 -6.00
N TYR A 67 -8.22 -2.60 -5.81
CA TYR A 67 -8.24 -4.00 -6.15
C TYR A 67 -9.33 -4.23 -7.19
N ILE A 68 -8.98 -4.73 -8.37
CA ILE A 68 -9.96 -5.03 -9.42
C ILE A 68 -9.90 -6.53 -9.69
N ASP A 69 -10.95 -7.25 -9.31
CA ASP A 69 -11.14 -8.64 -9.73
C ASP A 69 -11.76 -8.67 -11.14
N ILE A 70 -11.48 -9.71 -11.90
CA ILE A 70 -12.00 -9.85 -13.27
C ILE A 70 -13.52 -10.07 -13.19
N GLY A 71 -14.30 -9.04 -13.54
CA GLY A 71 -15.76 -9.12 -13.60
C GLY A 71 -16.51 -8.51 -12.42
N ASP A 72 -15.82 -7.84 -11.48
CA ASP A 72 -16.43 -7.10 -10.38
C ASP A 72 -16.07 -5.60 -10.45
N ASN A 73 -16.80 -4.75 -9.71
CA ASN A 73 -16.58 -3.31 -9.62
C ASN A 73 -15.31 -2.92 -8.84
N GLY A 74 -14.53 -3.91 -8.39
CA GLY A 74 -13.33 -3.76 -7.60
C GLY A 74 -13.58 -3.23 -6.18
N THR A 75 -12.64 -3.48 -5.28
CA THR A 75 -12.61 -2.91 -3.94
C THR A 75 -11.64 -1.74 -3.91
N MET A 76 -12.06 -0.64 -3.30
CA MET A 76 -11.27 0.60 -3.24
C MET A 76 -10.96 0.94 -1.79
N HIS A 77 -9.68 0.85 -1.42
CA HIS A 77 -9.23 1.21 -0.08
C HIS A 77 -8.54 2.57 -0.11
N ARG A 78 -9.14 3.58 0.51
CA ARG A 78 -8.50 4.88 0.75
C ARG A 78 -7.24 4.70 1.57
N VAL A 79 -6.15 5.30 1.11
CA VAL A 79 -4.91 5.39 1.87
C VAL A 79 -5.03 6.56 2.84
N ILE A 80 -4.89 6.26 4.13
CA ILE A 80 -5.07 7.21 5.24
C ILE A 80 -3.74 7.88 5.57
N ALA A 81 -2.65 7.10 5.54
CA ALA A 81 -1.33 7.59 5.89
C ALA A 81 -0.23 6.79 5.17
N PHE A 82 0.90 7.46 4.94
CA PHE A 82 2.16 6.83 4.56
C PHE A 82 3.17 7.06 5.70
N ASN A 83 4.01 6.08 5.96
CA ASN A 83 5.11 6.20 6.91
C ASN A 83 6.40 5.70 6.26
N SER A 84 7.24 6.64 5.84
CA SER A 84 8.52 6.33 5.20
C SER A 84 9.49 5.65 6.17
N THR A 85 9.45 5.99 7.46
CA THR A 85 10.34 5.43 8.49
C THR A 85 10.11 3.95 8.72
N SER A 86 8.84 3.51 8.83
CA SER A 86 8.50 2.08 8.91
C SER A 86 8.36 1.41 7.54
N SER A 87 8.40 2.20 6.47
CA SER A 87 8.09 1.76 5.10
C SER A 87 6.73 1.06 5.03
N THR A 88 5.71 1.73 5.56
CA THR A 88 4.33 1.24 5.59
C THR A 88 3.35 2.28 5.04
N MET A 89 2.16 1.82 4.70
CA MET A 89 0.98 2.66 4.47
C MET A 89 -0.20 2.09 5.26
N VAL A 90 -1.13 2.95 5.67
CA VAL A 90 -2.36 2.55 6.34
C VAL A 90 -3.52 2.78 5.39
N VAL A 91 -4.36 1.77 5.19
CA VAL A 91 -5.56 1.85 4.36
C VAL A 91 -6.81 1.60 5.19
N ASN A 92 -7.95 2.15 4.79
CA ASN A 92 -9.21 1.81 5.44
C ASN A 92 -9.61 0.37 5.11
N LEU A 93 -10.14 -0.33 6.12
CA LEU A 93 -10.69 -1.68 6.01
C LEU A 93 -12.02 -1.77 6.76
N PRO A 94 -13.09 -1.15 6.21
CA PRO A 94 -14.36 -1.05 6.92
C PRO A 94 -14.93 -2.43 7.26
N PRO A 95 -15.64 -2.57 8.40
CA PRO A 95 -16.27 -3.82 8.77
C PRO A 95 -17.18 -4.39 7.67
N SER A 96 -16.98 -5.66 7.31
CA SER A 96 -17.76 -6.37 6.29
C SER A 96 -18.16 -7.77 6.76
N CYS A 97 -19.37 -8.18 6.39
CA CYS A 97 -19.91 -9.51 6.72
C CYS A 97 -19.83 -10.49 5.55
N SER A 98 -19.14 -10.15 4.47
CA SER A 98 -19.09 -10.97 3.26
C SER A 98 -17.70 -11.01 2.63
N ARG A 99 -16.72 -10.38 3.28
CA ARG A 99 -15.34 -10.34 2.79
C ARG A 99 -14.68 -11.66 3.17
N SER A 100 -14.65 -12.59 2.24
CA SER A 100 -14.05 -13.89 2.49
C SER A 100 -12.56 -13.77 2.80
N VAL A 101 -11.99 -14.71 3.56
CA VAL A 101 -10.54 -14.74 3.82
C VAL A 101 -9.69 -14.68 2.54
N PRO A 102 -9.97 -15.47 1.49
CA PRO A 102 -9.20 -15.41 0.25
C PRO A 102 -9.35 -14.10 -0.51
N GLU A 103 -10.50 -13.44 -0.43
CA GLU A 103 -10.74 -12.12 -1.02
C GLU A 103 -9.93 -11.04 -0.30
N ALA A 104 -9.98 -11.00 1.04
CA ALA A 104 -9.18 -10.08 1.84
C ALA A 104 -7.67 -10.23 1.55
N ARG A 105 -7.20 -11.48 1.33
CA ARG A 105 -5.83 -11.75 0.91
C ARG A 105 -5.47 -11.04 -0.39
N ARG A 106 -6.33 -11.15 -1.41
CA ARG A 106 -6.13 -10.55 -2.74
C ARG A 106 -6.24 -9.03 -2.69
N GLU A 107 -7.14 -8.50 -1.88
CA GLU A 107 -7.31 -7.05 -1.71
C GLU A 107 -6.13 -6.37 -1.01
N LEU A 108 -5.52 -7.05 -0.03
CA LEU A 108 -4.52 -6.45 0.86
C LEU A 108 -3.09 -6.96 0.61
N SER A 109 -2.91 -7.78 -0.43
CA SER A 109 -1.60 -8.26 -0.85
C SER A 109 -1.47 -8.12 -2.37
N GLY A 110 -0.58 -7.24 -2.80
CA GLY A 110 -0.29 -7.00 -4.20
C GLY A 110 1.15 -7.39 -4.56
N GLY A 111 1.59 -7.02 -5.76
CA GLY A 111 2.92 -7.37 -6.26
C GLY A 111 4.08 -6.78 -5.44
N ASN A 112 3.85 -5.64 -4.78
CA ASN A 112 4.89 -4.89 -4.06
C ASN A 112 4.43 -4.43 -2.67
N TYR A 113 3.35 -5.01 -2.14
CA TYR A 113 2.85 -4.72 -0.79
C TYR A 113 2.11 -5.91 -0.18
N GLY A 114 2.03 -5.94 1.14
CA GLY A 114 1.30 -6.96 1.89
C GLY A 114 0.97 -6.52 3.31
N VAL A 115 0.04 -7.21 3.94
CA VAL A 115 -0.39 -6.89 5.32
C VAL A 115 0.79 -6.99 6.28
N SER A 116 1.04 -5.90 7.02
CA SER A 116 2.06 -5.83 8.05
C SER A 116 1.76 -6.80 9.19
N SER A 117 2.81 -7.35 9.80
CA SER A 117 2.72 -8.12 11.04
C SER A 117 2.20 -7.33 12.25
N ARG A 118 2.06 -6.00 12.10
CA ARG A 118 1.45 -5.12 13.11
C ARG A 118 -0.07 -5.01 12.98
N THR A 119 -0.63 -5.56 11.90
CA THR A 119 -2.08 -5.59 11.68
C THR A 119 -2.69 -6.83 12.34
N GLY A 120 -3.64 -6.62 13.24
CA GLY A 120 -4.51 -7.67 13.76
C GLY A 120 -5.76 -7.81 12.89
N LEU A 121 -6.18 -9.04 12.62
CA LEU A 121 -7.38 -9.32 11.83
C LEU A 121 -8.47 -9.95 12.70
N PHE A 122 -9.71 -9.50 12.53
CA PHE A 122 -10.89 -10.11 13.14
C PHE A 122 -11.57 -11.01 12.12
N LEU A 123 -11.62 -12.30 12.44
CA LEU A 123 -12.14 -13.37 11.60
C LEU A 123 -13.48 -13.84 12.14
N ARG A 124 -14.34 -14.30 11.24
CA ARG A 124 -15.72 -14.66 11.59
C ARG A 124 -16.20 -15.85 10.76
N GLY A 125 -17.05 -16.67 11.38
CA GLY A 125 -17.70 -17.81 10.71
C GLY A 125 -16.74 -18.98 10.53
N GLY A 126 -17.23 -20.21 10.61
CA GLY A 126 -16.52 -21.41 10.18
C GLY A 126 -15.27 -21.86 10.95
N CYS A 127 -14.66 -20.97 11.77
CA CYS A 127 -13.32 -21.01 12.41
C CYS A 127 -12.95 -22.30 13.19
N SER A 128 -13.02 -23.44 12.53
CA SER A 128 -12.91 -24.79 13.08
C SER A 128 -11.47 -25.25 13.24
N GLY A 129 -10.52 -24.52 12.64
CA GLY A 129 -9.09 -24.74 12.83
C GLY A 129 -8.53 -24.06 14.09
N ILE A 130 -9.34 -23.29 14.82
CA ILE A 130 -8.92 -22.59 16.03
C ILE A 130 -9.15 -23.50 17.24
N ASN A 131 -8.06 -23.89 17.91
CA ASN A 131 -8.17 -24.51 19.22
C ASN A 131 -8.66 -23.44 20.21
N ALA A 132 -9.85 -23.62 20.77
CA ALA A 132 -10.46 -22.66 21.72
C ALA A 132 -9.60 -22.37 22.98
N SER A 133 -8.63 -23.25 23.29
CA SER A 133 -7.63 -23.06 24.35
C SER A 133 -6.43 -22.19 23.95
N ALA A 134 -6.32 -21.82 22.67
CA ALA A 134 -5.26 -20.99 22.10
C ALA A 134 -5.83 -19.67 21.51
N GLY A 135 -6.88 -19.13 22.14
CA GLY A 135 -7.52 -17.87 21.76
C GLY A 135 -6.48 -16.79 21.45
N ALA A 136 -6.32 -16.51 20.16
CA ALA A 136 -5.16 -15.83 19.62
C ALA A 136 -5.18 -14.34 19.95
N GLY A 137 -4.25 -13.95 20.84
CA GLY A 137 -3.52 -12.68 20.80
C GLY A 137 -4.21 -11.36 21.13
N CYS A 138 -5.52 -11.19 20.91
CA CYS A 138 -6.19 -9.90 21.10
C CYS A 138 -7.26 -9.95 22.19
N SER A 139 -7.19 -9.03 23.15
CA SER A 139 -8.29 -8.75 24.08
C SER A 139 -9.01 -7.50 23.60
N VAL A 140 -10.26 -7.66 23.14
CA VAL A 140 -11.09 -6.54 22.67
C VAL A 140 -12.35 -6.45 23.53
N PRO A 141 -12.70 -5.25 24.04
CA PRO A 141 -13.95 -5.06 24.77
C PRO A 141 -15.18 -5.47 23.94
N VAL A 142 -16.13 -6.14 24.59
CA VAL A 142 -17.33 -6.70 23.93
C VAL A 142 -18.17 -5.61 23.27
N ASP A 143 -18.20 -4.41 23.85
CA ASP A 143 -18.92 -3.25 23.31
C ASP A 143 -18.33 -2.77 21.99
N VAL A 144 -17.00 -2.76 21.86
CA VAL A 144 -16.30 -2.42 20.61
C VAL A 144 -16.65 -3.43 19.52
N MET A 145 -16.54 -4.73 19.82
CA MET A 145 -16.88 -5.78 18.85
C MET A 145 -18.36 -5.73 18.44
N SER A 146 -19.26 -5.51 19.40
CA SER A 146 -20.69 -5.36 19.15
C SER A 146 -20.99 -4.16 18.23
N ARG A 147 -20.25 -3.06 18.38
CA ARG A 147 -20.35 -1.90 17.50
C ARG A 147 -19.87 -2.23 16.08
N LEU A 148 -18.74 -2.93 15.93
CA LEU A 148 -18.20 -3.33 14.62
C LEU A 148 -19.19 -4.22 13.85
N LEU A 149 -19.74 -5.25 14.51
CA LEU A 149 -20.74 -6.14 13.91
C LEU A 149 -22.01 -5.40 13.47
N ARG A 150 -22.48 -4.45 14.29
CA ARG A 150 -23.63 -3.61 13.97
C ARG A 150 -23.36 -2.66 12.81
N THR A 151 -22.18 -2.02 12.76
CA THR A 151 -21.78 -1.16 11.64
C THR A 151 -21.78 -1.92 10.31
N ALA A 152 -21.32 -3.17 10.33
CA ALA A 152 -21.32 -4.05 9.16
C ALA A 152 -22.70 -4.65 8.84
N HIS A 153 -23.70 -4.49 9.72
CA HIS A 153 -25.02 -5.13 9.63
C HIS A 153 -24.94 -6.67 9.62
N CYS A 154 -24.00 -7.24 10.38
CA CYS A 154 -23.86 -8.68 10.49
C CYS A 154 -25.05 -9.26 11.28
N ALA A 155 -25.93 -10.00 10.59
CA ALA A 155 -27.10 -10.59 11.22
C ALA A 155 -26.72 -11.63 12.28
N ALA A 156 -27.41 -11.61 13.42
CA ALA A 156 -27.50 -12.76 14.31
C ALA A 156 -28.55 -13.71 13.73
N ASN A 157 -28.21 -14.97 13.49
CA ASN A 157 -29.17 -15.94 12.98
C ASN A 157 -30.34 -16.09 13.97
N SER A 158 -31.56 -16.20 13.45
CA SER A 158 -32.86 -16.13 14.15
C SER A 158 -33.12 -17.21 15.22
N ASN A 159 -32.19 -18.14 15.46
CA ASN A 159 -32.29 -19.18 16.49
C ASN A 159 -31.53 -18.86 17.78
N GLY A 160 -31.06 -17.62 17.98
CA GLY A 160 -30.47 -17.19 19.26
C GLY A 160 -29.14 -17.87 19.63
N THR A 161 -28.66 -18.82 18.84
CA THR A 161 -27.33 -19.40 18.94
C THR A 161 -26.33 -18.56 18.15
N SER A 162 -25.67 -17.70 18.95
CA SER A 162 -24.37 -17.06 18.76
C SER A 162 -24.26 -15.99 17.69
N ALA A 163 -24.11 -14.75 18.18
CA ALA A 163 -23.25 -13.75 17.55
C ALA A 163 -22.06 -14.49 16.92
N SER A 164 -21.92 -14.35 15.61
CA SER A 164 -20.90 -15.03 14.82
C SER A 164 -19.59 -15.05 15.59
N THR A 165 -19.07 -16.21 15.97
CA THR A 165 -17.84 -16.30 16.78
C THR A 165 -16.77 -15.49 16.06
N VAL A 166 -16.36 -14.37 16.67
CA VAL A 166 -15.28 -13.54 16.15
C VAL A 166 -14.01 -13.96 16.87
N VAL A 167 -12.99 -14.29 16.10
CA VAL A 167 -11.66 -14.58 16.62
C VAL A 167 -10.69 -13.54 16.08
N CYS A 168 -9.76 -13.10 16.91
CA CYS A 168 -8.68 -12.25 16.45
C CYS A 168 -7.48 -13.09 16.08
N ASP A 169 -6.80 -12.75 14.99
CA ASP A 169 -5.45 -13.20 14.70
C ASP A 169 -4.51 -12.00 14.79
N ALA A 170 -3.72 -11.94 15.86
CA ALA A 170 -2.59 -11.02 15.94
C ALA A 170 -1.36 -11.74 15.40
N SER A 171 -0.84 -11.25 14.28
CA SER A 171 0.41 -11.76 13.71
C SER A 171 1.64 -11.46 14.57
N ALA A 172 1.54 -10.53 15.53
CA ALA A 172 2.59 -10.20 16.48
C ALA A 172 2.24 -10.57 17.93
N ALA A 173 2.87 -11.64 18.44
CA ALA A 173 3.13 -11.79 19.88
C ALA A 173 4.38 -12.62 20.22
N GLY A 174 4.97 -13.36 19.28
CA GLY A 174 6.09 -14.27 19.58
C GLY A 174 7.48 -13.75 19.24
N ASN A 175 7.67 -13.18 18.04
CA ASN A 175 8.97 -12.75 17.51
C ASN A 175 8.75 -11.81 16.30
N ALA A 176 8.41 -10.54 16.55
CA ALA A 176 8.26 -9.53 15.49
C ALA A 176 9.56 -9.27 14.70
N THR A 177 10.69 -9.81 15.16
CA THR A 177 11.99 -9.76 14.48
C THR A 177 12.13 -10.79 13.35
N ALA A 178 11.29 -11.83 13.30
CA ALA A 178 11.46 -12.92 12.33
C ALA A 178 10.64 -12.74 11.04
N TYR A 179 9.48 -12.06 11.09
CA TYR A 179 8.60 -11.89 9.93
C TYR A 179 7.93 -10.51 9.95
N GLN A 180 8.14 -9.72 8.90
CA GLN A 180 7.60 -8.35 8.79
C GLN A 180 6.14 -8.32 8.33
N PHE A 181 5.66 -9.39 7.68
CA PHE A 181 4.33 -9.49 7.09
C PHE A 181 3.46 -10.58 7.74
N LEU A 182 2.14 -10.40 7.66
CA LEU A 182 1.13 -11.40 7.97
C LEU A 182 1.29 -12.62 7.05
N ARG A 183 1.14 -13.80 7.63
CA ARG A 183 1.20 -15.07 6.91
C ARG A 183 -0.20 -15.62 6.66
N TRP A 184 -0.75 -15.33 5.49
CA TRP A 184 -2.09 -15.77 5.10
C TRP A 184 -2.30 -17.28 5.23
N GLU A 185 -1.27 -18.10 4.99
CA GLU A 185 -1.37 -19.56 5.09
C GLU A 185 -1.67 -20.02 6.52
N LYS A 186 -1.24 -19.26 7.54
CA LYS A 186 -1.59 -19.56 8.94
C LYS A 186 -3.05 -19.22 9.22
N LEU A 187 -3.53 -18.12 8.65
CA LEU A 187 -4.89 -17.63 8.81
C LEU A 187 -5.89 -18.52 8.09
N GLU A 188 -5.60 -18.92 6.86
CA GLU A 188 -6.42 -19.84 6.07
C GLU A 188 -6.56 -21.22 6.75
N LYS A 189 -5.52 -21.68 7.46
CA LYS A 189 -5.58 -22.93 8.26
C LYS A 189 -6.57 -22.88 9.41
N GLN A 190 -6.97 -21.69 9.87
CA GLN A 190 -7.98 -21.51 10.90
C GLN A 190 -9.39 -21.79 10.38
N LYS A 191 -9.56 -21.90 9.05
CA LYS A 191 -10.82 -22.20 8.37
C LYS A 191 -11.95 -21.25 8.77
N CYS A 192 -11.62 -19.98 8.93
CA CYS A 192 -12.63 -18.94 9.09
C CYS A 192 -13.22 -18.55 7.73
N ASP A 193 -14.50 -18.17 7.71
CA ASP A 193 -15.19 -17.81 6.48
C ASP A 193 -14.77 -16.41 6.01
N ASP A 194 -14.86 -15.43 6.91
CA ASP A 194 -14.73 -14.01 6.59
C ASP A 194 -13.67 -13.29 7.43
N VAL A 195 -13.08 -12.24 6.85
CA VAL A 195 -12.40 -11.15 7.57
C VAL A 195 -13.42 -10.05 7.85
N LEU A 196 -13.85 -9.94 9.10
CA LEU A 196 -14.76 -8.89 9.54
C LEU A 196 -14.13 -7.51 9.38
N THR A 197 -12.98 -7.29 9.99
CA THR A 197 -12.24 -6.02 9.96
C THR A 197 -10.83 -6.25 10.49
N SER A 198 -10.06 -5.17 10.64
CA SER A 198 -8.70 -5.19 11.14
C SER A 198 -8.47 -4.10 12.18
N THR A 199 -7.33 -4.20 12.87
CA THR A 199 -6.85 -3.17 13.77
C THR A 199 -5.35 -2.98 13.67
N VAL A 200 -4.89 -1.75 13.90
CA VAL A 200 -3.49 -1.39 13.96
C VAL A 200 -3.23 -0.67 15.29
N PHE A 201 -2.08 -0.98 15.90
CA PHE A 201 -1.57 -0.23 17.03
C PHE A 201 -0.98 1.10 16.56
N VAL A 202 -1.52 2.20 17.07
CA VAL A 202 -1.03 3.56 16.77
C VAL A 202 -0.74 4.31 18.08
N LEU A 203 0.21 5.25 18.02
CA LEU A 203 0.51 6.14 19.13
C LEU A 203 -0.24 7.46 18.91
N THR A 204 -0.91 7.92 19.96
CA THR A 204 -1.53 9.27 19.97
C THR A 204 -0.46 10.36 20.03
N ALA A 205 -0.86 11.62 19.83
CA ALA A 205 0.02 12.77 19.94
C ALA A 205 0.69 12.86 21.34
N GLU A 206 0.03 12.32 22.36
CA GLU A 206 0.52 12.21 23.74
C GLU A 206 1.34 10.94 24.00
N TRP A 207 1.74 10.22 22.95
CA TRP A 207 2.44 8.93 23.03
C TRP A 207 1.68 7.82 23.78
N ALA A 208 0.37 7.98 23.98
CA ALA A 208 -0.47 6.92 24.53
C ALA A 208 -0.81 5.91 23.42
N PRO A 209 -0.64 4.60 23.64
CA PRO A 209 -0.99 3.59 22.67
C PRO A 209 -2.51 3.45 22.55
N THR A 210 -3.01 3.37 21.31
CA THR A 210 -4.42 3.09 21.02
C THR A 210 -4.55 2.12 19.86
N LEU A 211 -5.69 1.43 19.81
CA LEU A 211 -6.07 0.55 18.71
C LEU A 211 -7.00 1.30 17.78
N GLU A 212 -6.59 1.42 16.53
CA GLU A 212 -7.47 1.93 15.48
C GLU A 212 -8.14 0.74 14.79
N PHE A 213 -9.47 0.76 14.71
CA PHE A 213 -10.26 -0.30 14.07
C PHE A 213 -10.71 0.14 12.69
N GLY A 214 -10.90 -0.82 11.79
CA GLY A 214 -11.34 -0.52 10.44
C GLY A 214 -10.22 0.04 9.57
N VAL A 215 -8.96 -0.26 9.93
CA VAL A 215 -7.75 0.11 9.18
C VAL A 215 -6.76 -1.05 9.15
N ALA A 216 -6.01 -1.16 8.06
CA ALA A 216 -4.95 -2.15 7.91
C ALA A 216 -3.63 -1.46 7.56
N GLU A 217 -2.57 -1.82 8.26
CA GLU A 217 -1.21 -1.42 7.91
C GLU A 217 -0.66 -2.42 6.89
N LEU A 218 -0.14 -1.89 5.79
CA LEU A 218 0.49 -2.61 4.70
C LEU A 218 1.96 -2.20 4.65
N GLY A 219 2.87 -3.18 4.66
CA GLY A 219 4.26 -2.95 4.29
C GLY A 219 4.42 -3.05 2.77
N TRP A 220 5.45 -2.40 2.22
CA TRP A 220 5.75 -2.44 0.79
C TRP A 220 7.18 -2.89 0.50
N TRP A 221 7.56 -3.15 -0.75
CA TRP A 221 8.95 -3.39 -1.15
C TRP A 221 9.16 -3.04 -2.62
N LEU A 222 10.41 -2.82 -3.00
CA LEU A 222 10.84 -2.74 -4.40
C LEU A 222 11.41 -4.08 -4.85
N ASN A 223 11.35 -4.34 -6.15
CA ASN A 223 11.86 -5.59 -6.73
C ASN A 223 13.39 -5.62 -6.72
N GLY A 224 13.98 -6.78 -6.44
CA GLY A 224 15.43 -6.98 -6.40
C GLY A 224 16.03 -6.74 -5.02
N THR A 225 17.35 -6.91 -4.92
CA THR A 225 18.11 -6.85 -3.65
C THR A 225 19.10 -5.68 -3.64
N CYS A 226 19.54 -5.29 -2.44
CA CYS A 226 20.54 -4.23 -2.25
C CYS A 226 21.90 -4.52 -2.90
N GLY A 227 22.25 -5.79 -3.11
CA GLY A 227 23.55 -6.22 -3.65
C GLY A 227 23.61 -6.30 -5.18
N THR A 228 22.47 -6.30 -5.87
CA THR A 228 22.40 -6.42 -7.33
C THR A 228 22.25 -5.05 -7.96
N GLY A 229 23.25 -4.58 -8.72
CA GLY A 229 23.23 -3.27 -9.42
C GLY A 229 22.17 -3.08 -10.50
N GLY A 230 21.12 -3.92 -10.53
CA GLY A 230 19.94 -3.83 -11.38
C GLY A 230 18.65 -3.42 -10.64
N GLY A 231 18.69 -3.18 -9.33
CA GLY A 231 17.58 -2.57 -8.58
C GLY A 231 17.57 -1.04 -8.69
N GLU A 232 16.41 -0.42 -8.46
CA GLU A 232 16.28 1.02 -8.30
C GLU A 232 17.19 1.49 -7.15
N ARG A 233 18.02 2.52 -7.40
CA ARG A 233 19.04 2.92 -6.45
C ARG A 233 18.42 3.78 -5.35
N CYS A 234 18.79 3.50 -4.10
CA CYS A 234 18.48 4.42 -3.01
C CYS A 234 19.21 5.75 -3.23
N ALA A 235 18.59 6.83 -2.75
CA ALA A 235 19.17 8.16 -2.80
C ALA A 235 20.47 8.26 -1.99
N ALA A 236 21.21 9.35 -2.21
CA ALA A 236 22.29 9.70 -1.30
C ALA A 236 21.76 9.85 0.13
N ASN A 237 22.54 9.38 1.12
CA ASN A 237 22.15 9.34 2.53
C ASN A 237 20.92 8.47 2.84
N ALA A 238 20.61 7.50 1.98
CA ALA A 238 19.67 6.43 2.27
C ALA A 238 20.40 5.10 2.49
N MET A 239 19.86 4.27 3.36
CA MET A 239 20.28 2.90 3.59
C MET A 239 19.33 1.95 2.84
N CYS A 240 19.92 1.01 2.10
CA CYS A 240 19.18 -0.08 1.48
C CYS A 240 19.07 -1.24 2.47
N THR A 241 17.87 -1.79 2.62
CA THR A 241 17.61 -2.99 3.45
C THR A 241 16.86 -4.04 2.64
N ASP A 242 17.36 -5.27 2.60
CA ASP A 242 16.65 -6.39 1.98
C ASP A 242 15.43 -6.80 2.83
N VAL A 243 14.37 -7.24 2.16
CA VAL A 243 13.09 -7.60 2.76
C VAL A 243 12.62 -8.93 2.21
N GLU A 244 12.31 -9.87 3.09
CA GLU A 244 11.62 -11.11 2.73
C GLU A 244 10.14 -10.79 2.47
N THR A 245 9.67 -11.03 1.24
CA THR A 245 8.29 -10.77 0.83
C THR A 245 7.36 -11.87 1.35
N PRO A 246 6.02 -11.65 1.35
CA PRO A 246 5.07 -12.71 1.69
C PRO A 246 5.18 -13.97 0.81
N SER A 247 5.72 -13.87 -0.42
CA SER A 247 5.96 -15.02 -1.30
C SER A 247 7.25 -15.79 -0.97
N GLY A 248 8.08 -15.30 -0.05
CA GLY A 248 9.40 -15.85 0.26
C GLY A 248 10.50 -15.41 -0.70
N GLU A 249 10.20 -14.48 -1.61
CA GLU A 249 11.19 -13.82 -2.46
C GLU A 249 11.88 -12.68 -1.71
N LEU A 250 12.94 -12.13 -2.30
CA LEU A 250 13.63 -10.96 -1.74
C LEU A 250 13.25 -9.70 -2.54
N GLY A 251 12.82 -8.68 -1.81
CA GLY A 251 12.75 -7.31 -2.26
C GLY A 251 13.73 -6.45 -1.47
N HIS A 252 13.68 -5.14 -1.69
CA HIS A 252 14.44 -4.17 -0.91
C HIS A 252 13.62 -2.92 -0.61
N ARG A 253 14.12 -2.12 0.31
CA ARG A 253 13.59 -0.79 0.66
C ARG A 253 14.74 0.19 0.83
N CYS A 254 14.43 1.44 0.54
CA CYS A 254 15.30 2.55 0.87
C CYS A 254 14.71 3.32 2.06
N GLY A 255 15.55 3.66 3.02
CA GLY A 255 15.18 4.50 4.15
C GLY A 255 16.28 5.49 4.47
N CYS A 256 15.91 6.74 4.78
CA CYS A 256 16.90 7.75 5.13
C CYS A 256 17.67 7.39 6.40
N VAL A 257 18.94 7.78 6.44
CA VAL A 257 19.74 7.64 7.67
C VAL A 257 19.14 8.47 8.81
N ALA A 258 19.47 8.12 10.05
CA ALA A 258 18.95 8.79 11.22
C ALA A 258 19.17 10.31 11.17
N GLY A 259 18.12 11.08 11.45
CA GLY A 259 18.14 12.55 11.41
C GLY A 259 17.79 13.17 10.05
N MET A 260 17.47 12.34 9.05
CA MET A 260 17.00 12.80 7.74
C MET A 260 15.56 12.35 7.46
N GLU A 261 14.87 13.14 6.65
CA GLU A 261 13.49 12.92 6.22
C GLU A 261 13.44 12.63 4.71
N GLY A 262 12.34 12.01 4.27
CA GLY A 262 12.08 11.67 2.87
C GLY A 262 11.75 10.19 2.64
N ASP A 263 11.63 9.81 1.38
CA ASP A 263 11.30 8.44 0.97
C ASP A 263 12.53 7.56 0.68
N GLY A 264 13.73 8.15 0.72
CA GLY A 264 14.98 7.43 0.51
C GLY A 264 15.25 6.96 -0.90
N SER A 265 14.36 7.22 -1.87
CA SER A 265 14.50 6.76 -3.24
C SER A 265 15.08 7.83 -4.15
N SER A 266 16.00 7.48 -5.05
CA SER A 266 16.50 8.42 -6.05
C SER A 266 15.45 8.77 -7.11
N ALA A 267 14.41 7.94 -7.28
CA ALA A 267 13.27 8.20 -8.14
C ALA A 267 12.15 9.00 -7.43
N GLY A 268 12.31 9.22 -6.12
CA GLY A 268 11.37 9.92 -5.25
C GLY A 268 11.87 11.28 -4.81
N ASP A 269 11.56 11.63 -3.57
CA ASP A 269 12.04 12.86 -2.91
C ASP A 269 13.47 12.69 -2.36
N GLY A 270 13.94 11.45 -2.21
CA GLY A 270 15.26 11.15 -1.68
C GLY A 270 15.33 11.39 -0.17
N CYS A 271 16.49 11.87 0.30
CA CYS A 271 16.71 12.21 1.70
C CYS A 271 17.17 13.65 1.86
N TYR A 272 16.56 14.37 2.80
CA TYR A 272 16.87 15.76 3.13
C TYR A 272 16.89 15.98 4.66
N LEU A 273 17.47 17.09 5.10
CA LEU A 273 17.39 17.51 6.50
C LEU A 273 15.99 18.10 6.74
N GLY A 274 15.27 17.58 7.74
CA GLY A 274 13.98 18.15 8.12
C GLY A 274 14.12 19.59 8.61
N GLU A 275 13.17 20.45 8.27
CA GLU A 275 13.09 21.79 8.85
C GLU A 275 12.63 21.67 10.31
N SER A 276 13.44 22.17 11.24
CA SER A 276 13.18 22.16 12.69
C SER A 276 12.27 23.31 13.12
#